data_AF-A0A3D3PUK7-F1
#
_entry.id   AF-A0A3D3PUK7-F1
#
_cell.length_a   1.000
_cell.length_b   1.000
_cell.length_c   1.000
_cell.angle_alpha   90.00
_cell.angle_beta   90.00
_cell.angle_gamma   90.00
#
_symmetry.space_group_name_H-M   'P 1'
#
loop_
_entity.id
_entity.type
_entity.pdbx_description
1 polymer ?
#
loop_
_entity_poly.entity_id
_entity_poly.type
_entity_poly.pdbx_seq_one_letter_code
_entity_poly.pdbx_strand_id
1 'polypeptide(L)' 'IFAMSMEPELVSIAGIYRTFENGFPADLAQHPAQIRLIGDKLDLRSMQAAAR' A
#
# COMPACT_ATOMS: atom_id res chain seq x y z
N ILE A 1 3.25 5.11 -3.87
CA ILE A 1 4.20 3.99 -3.76
C ILE A 1 3.60 2.80 -4.48
N PHE A 2 4.38 2.13 -5.31
CA PHE A 2 4.00 0.92 -6.03
C PHE A 2 4.97 -0.19 -5.65
N ALA A 3 4.47 -1.40 -5.42
CA ALA A 3 5.29 -2.58 -5.22
C ALA A 3 4.62 -3.80 -5.86
N MET A 4 5.44 -4.72 -6.37
CA MET A 4 4.97 -5.99 -6.95
C MET A 4 4.58 -7.02 -5.88
N SER A 5 5.12 -6.87 -4.68
CA SER A 5 4.75 -7.61 -3.47
C SER A 5 4.76 -6.61 -2.31
N MET A 6 3.67 -6.50 -1.56
CA MET A 6 3.45 -5.44 -0.57
C MET A 6 3.33 -6.03 0.84
N GLU A 7 4.39 -5.90 1.65
CA GLU A 7 4.39 -6.26 3.08
C GLU A 7 5.20 -5.24 3.92
N PRO A 8 4.85 -3.95 3.89
CA PRO A 8 5.61 -2.94 4.61
C PRO A 8 5.35 -3.00 6.12
N GLU A 9 6.39 -2.81 6.91
CA GLU A 9 6.26 -2.54 8.35
C GLU A 9 5.80 -1.08 8.58
N LEU A 10 6.26 -0.15 7.71
CA LEU A 10 5.91 1.27 7.72
C LEU A 10 5.86 1.82 6.30
N VAL A 11 4.94 2.75 6.06
CA VAL A 11 4.91 3.57 4.85
C VAL A 11 4.83 5.05 5.22
N SER A 12 5.56 5.89 4.47
CA SER A 12 5.48 7.35 4.58
C SER A 12 5.36 8.01 3.21
N ILE A 13 4.44 8.97 3.08
CA ILE A 13 4.25 9.82 1.89
C ILE A 13 4.05 11.26 2.37
N ALA A 14 4.94 12.18 1.96
CA ALA A 14 4.89 13.60 2.32
C ALA A 14 4.81 13.87 3.84
N GLY A 15 5.49 13.05 4.65
CA GLY A 15 5.50 13.17 6.12
C GLY A 15 4.33 12.48 6.82
N ILE A 16 3.28 12.08 6.10
CA ILE A 16 2.21 11.24 6.65
C ILE A 16 2.69 9.79 6.64
N TYR A 17 2.69 9.15 7.81
CA TYR A 17 3.13 7.76 7.96
C TYR A 17 2.04 6.86 8.57
N ARG A 18 2.16 5.56 8.30
CA ARG A 18 1.39 4.49 8.94
C ARG A 18 2.31 3.30 9.20
N THR A 19 2.22 2.75 10.41
CA THR A 19 2.83 1.46 10.77
C THR A 19 1.80 0.35 10.63
N PHE A 20 2.27 -0.88 10.40
CA PHE A 20 1.45 -2.08 10.24
C PHE A 20 1.72 -3.10 11.37
N GLU A 21 1.73 -2.62 12.62
CA GLU A 21 2.01 -3.43 13.81
C GLU A 21 1.00 -4.57 14.03
N ASN A 22 -0.24 -4.37 13.60
CA ASN A 22 -1.31 -5.37 13.63
C ASN A 22 -1.38 -6.22 12.34
N GLY A 23 -0.34 -6.15 11.51
CA GLY A 23 -0.28 -6.81 10.21
C GLY A 23 -0.79 -5.95 9.05
N PHE A 24 -0.41 -6.38 7.85
CA PHE A 24 -0.85 -5.79 6.58
C PHE A 24 -2.11 -6.51 6.08
N PRO A 25 -3.06 -5.82 5.39
CA PRO A 25 -4.26 -6.48 4.86
C PRO A 25 -3.91 -7.69 3.98
N ALA A 26 -4.45 -8.85 4.33
CA ALA A 26 -4.08 -10.12 3.70
C ALA A 26 -4.44 -10.20 2.21
N ASP A 27 -5.46 -9.46 1.78
CA ASP A 27 -5.89 -9.32 0.38
C ASP A 27 -4.92 -8.50 -0.48
N LEU A 28 -4.04 -7.72 0.16
CA LEU A 28 -3.01 -6.91 -0.49
C LEU A 28 -1.60 -7.44 -0.23
N ALA A 29 -1.41 -8.21 0.85
CA ALA A 29 -0.14 -8.82 1.20
C ALA A 29 0.36 -9.71 0.07
N GLN A 30 1.67 -9.66 -0.21
CA GLN A 30 2.30 -10.48 -1.26
C GLN A 30 1.74 -10.28 -2.69
N HIS A 31 0.94 -9.24 -2.91
CA HIS A 31 0.33 -8.94 -4.20
C HIS A 31 0.78 -7.56 -4.73
N PRO A 32 0.70 -7.33 -6.06
CA PRO A 32 0.90 -6.00 -6.63
C PRO A 32 -0.12 -5.01 -6.07
N ALA A 33 0.39 -3.94 -5.46
CA ALA A 33 -0.45 -2.95 -4.80
C ALA A 33 0.12 -1.53 -4.92
N GLN A 34 -0.78 -0.57 -4.80
CA GLN A 34 -0.49 0.85 -4.73
C GLN A 34 -0.89 1.39 -3.36
N ILE A 35 -0.01 2.20 -2.78
CA ILE A 35 -0.34 3.07 -1.64
C ILE A 35 -0.22 4.51 -2.10
N ARG A 36 -1.27 5.29 -1.89
CA ARG A 36 -1.33 6.71 -2.31
C ARG A 36 -1.88 7.58 -1.19
N LEU A 37 -1.46 8.83 -1.20
CA LEU A 37 -2.00 9.86 -0.30
C LEU A 37 -3.24 10.48 -0.96
N ILE A 38 -4.37 10.46 -0.24
CA ILE A 38 -5.63 11.13 -0.62
C ILE A 38 -5.98 12.09 0.51
N GLY A 39 -5.78 13.39 0.27
CA GLY A 39 -5.81 14.39 1.33
C GLY A 39 -4.70 14.13 2.34
N ASP A 40 -5.08 13.80 3.57
CA ASP A 40 -4.20 13.46 4.69
C ASP A 40 -4.18 11.96 5.02
N LYS A 41 -4.79 11.12 4.17
CA LYS A 41 -4.94 9.67 4.42
C LYS A 41 -4.19 8.82 3.41
N LEU A 42 -3.56 7.76 3.91
CA LEU A 42 -3.01 6.69 3.08
C LEU A 42 -4.12 5.73 2.65
N ASP A 43 -4.37 5.67 1.34
CA ASP A 43 -5.28 4.76 0.65
C ASP A 43 -4.47 3.60 0.05
N LEU A 44 -4.94 2.37 0.28
CA LEU A 44 -4.31 1.14 -0.18
C LEU A 44 -5.20 0.52 -1.26
N ARG A 45 -4.61 0.12 -2.39
CA ARG A 45 -5.33 -0.48 -3.53
C ARG A 45 -4.57 -1.64 -4.13
N SER A 46 -5.29 -2.71 -4.45
CA SER A 46 -4.79 -3.75 -5.35
C SER A 46 -4.55 -3.16 -6.74
N MET A 47 -3.47 -3.57 -7.39
CA MET A 47 -3.20 -3.20 -8.77
C MET A 47 -3.75 -4.29 -9.69
N GLN A 48 -4.67 -3.91 -10.58
CA GLN A 48 -5.03 -4.76 -11.70
C GLN A 48 -3.86 -4.80 -12.68
N ALA A 49 -3.52 -5.99 -13.18
CA ALA A 49 -2.64 -6.10 -14.32
C ALA A 49 -3.26 -5.30 -15.46
N ALA A 50 -2.48 -4.45 -16.13
CA ALA A 50 -2.97 -3.74 -17.30
C ALA A 50 -3.49 -4.76 -18.31
N ALA A 51 -4.79 -4.75 -18.55
CA ALA A 51 -5.39 -5.55 -19.62
C ALA A 51 -4.72 -5.12 -20.92
N ARG A 52 -4.10 -6.09 -21.59
CA ARG A 52 -3.46 -5.91 -22.89
C ARG A 52 -4.49 -5.72 -23.98
#